data_AF-A0A2V1HT73-F1
#
_entry.id   AF-A0A2V1HT73-F1
#
_cell.length_a   1.000
_cell.length_b   1.000
_cell.length_c   1.000
_cell.angle_alpha   90.00
_cell.angle_beta   90.00
_cell.angle_gamma   90.00
#
_symmetry.space_group_name_H-M   'P 1'
#
loop_
_entity.id
_entity.type
_entity.pdbx_description
1 polymer ?
#
loop_
_entity_poly.entity_id
_entity_poly.type
_entity_poly.pdbx_seq_one_letter_code
_entity_poly.pdbx_strand_id
1 'polypeptide(L)'
;MRTMRAYVEVHTDETGGMSSRAWTFDLGFWGTARTAETAVGALAMLQRSTGAPTIELEEQVDDFDPSFARDLEPATPGERATTMEILERARARTLELVENAEWWQLSRPSNEVPDIDPLGYASAGDLVRAFADKESRVYLPALGFEPREPLPDLVDELEASHEHVMRVVASLPDVLISVTPDGGEWTSVKLLRMLAWHERAHLGLLEALMRIW
;
A
#
# COMPACT_ATOMS: atom_id res chain seq x y z
N MET A 1 -17.85 21.49 11.12
CA MET A 1 -16.78 20.47 11.25
C MET A 1 -16.97 19.50 10.10
N ARG A 2 -15.91 19.17 9.35
CA ARG A 2 -16.03 18.25 8.19
C ARG A 2 -15.94 16.81 8.69
N THR A 3 -16.97 16.03 8.40
CA THR A 3 -16.99 14.58 8.62
C THR A 3 -16.16 13.91 7.52
N MET A 4 -15.32 12.94 7.89
CA MET A 4 -14.54 12.16 6.93
C MET A 4 -15.25 10.84 6.62
N ARG A 5 -15.35 10.51 5.34
CA ARG A 5 -15.92 9.23 4.88
C ARG A 5 -14.89 8.12 5.01
N ALA A 6 -15.32 6.97 5.52
CA ALA A 6 -14.50 5.78 5.66
C ALA A 6 -15.18 4.55 5.05
N TYR A 7 -14.34 3.60 4.65
CA TYR A 7 -14.73 2.36 3.98
C TYR A 7 -14.02 1.22 4.70
N VAL A 8 -14.70 0.11 4.95
CA VAL A 8 -14.14 -0.98 5.74
C VAL A 8 -14.21 -2.29 4.97
N GLU A 9 -13.08 -2.98 4.87
CA GLU A 9 -13.06 -4.40 4.51
C GLU A 9 -12.96 -5.24 5.79
N VAL A 10 -13.68 -6.34 5.84
CA VAL A 10 -13.63 -7.34 6.90
C VAL A 10 -13.24 -8.67 6.29
N HIS A 11 -12.11 -9.21 6.73
CA HIS A 11 -11.61 -10.50 6.29
C HIS A 11 -11.69 -11.50 7.44
N THR A 12 -12.18 -12.71 7.13
CA THR A 12 -12.14 -13.87 8.02
C THR A 12 -11.25 -14.93 7.37
N ASP A 13 -10.20 -15.35 8.07
CA ASP A 13 -9.32 -16.41 7.59
C ASP A 13 -9.91 -17.82 7.80
N GLU A 14 -9.26 -18.83 7.23
CA GLU A 14 -9.70 -20.23 7.30
C GLU A 14 -9.71 -20.81 8.74
N THR A 15 -9.02 -20.16 9.67
CA THR A 15 -8.96 -20.54 11.09
C THR A 15 -10.00 -19.81 11.95
N GLY A 16 -10.80 -18.93 11.34
CA GLY A 16 -11.79 -18.09 12.02
C GLY A 16 -11.22 -16.82 12.64
N GLY A 17 -9.96 -16.49 12.34
CA GLY A 17 -9.36 -15.20 12.69
C GLY A 17 -10.02 -14.09 11.89
N MET A 18 -10.38 -13.00 12.56
CA MET A 18 -10.98 -11.82 11.92
C MET A 18 -10.00 -10.66 11.92
N SER A 19 -9.91 -9.98 10.78
CA SER A 19 -9.24 -8.69 10.66
C SER A 19 -10.11 -7.72 9.87
N SER A 20 -10.01 -6.45 10.18
CA SER A 20 -10.70 -5.39 9.46
C SER A 20 -9.74 -4.28 9.13
N ARG A 21 -9.88 -3.69 7.96
CA ARG A 21 -9.08 -2.54 7.54
C ARG A 21 -9.99 -1.40 7.11
N ALA A 22 -9.76 -0.24 7.72
CA ALA A 22 -10.48 0.98 7.43
C ALA A 22 -9.67 1.88 6.50
N TRP A 23 -10.33 2.38 5.47
CA TRP A 23 -9.80 3.19 4.39
C TRP A 23 -10.50 4.54 4.32
N THR A 24 -9.88 5.50 3.66
CA THR A 24 -10.55 6.74 3.22
C THR A 24 -10.11 7.11 1.81
N PHE A 25 -11.02 7.73 1.06
CA PHE A 25 -10.77 8.30 -0.26
C PHE A 25 -10.63 9.84 -0.19
N ASP A 26 -10.51 10.43 1.01
CA ASP A 26 -10.17 11.84 1.13
C ASP A 26 -8.72 12.06 0.67
N LEU A 27 -8.53 12.92 -0.33
CA LEU A 27 -7.21 13.20 -0.91
C LEU A 27 -6.19 13.70 0.12
N GLY A 28 -6.63 14.39 1.18
CA GLY A 28 -5.74 14.82 2.26
C GLY A 28 -5.12 13.67 3.05
N PHE A 29 -5.72 12.47 2.97
CA PHE A 29 -5.28 11.25 3.64
C PHE A 29 -5.16 10.07 2.66
N TRP A 30 -5.02 10.33 1.36
CA TRP A 30 -4.94 9.30 0.32
C TRP A 30 -3.85 8.26 0.61
N GLY A 31 -4.14 6.97 0.38
CA GLY A 31 -3.21 5.91 0.76
C GLY A 31 -3.03 5.74 2.28
N THR A 32 -3.99 6.17 3.09
CA THR A 32 -4.01 5.87 4.53
C THR A 32 -5.03 4.78 4.82
N ALA A 33 -4.56 3.70 5.43
CA ALA A 33 -5.42 2.64 5.96
C ALA A 33 -4.95 2.20 7.35
N ARG A 34 -5.87 1.69 8.17
CA ARG A 34 -5.55 1.12 9.48
C ARG A 34 -6.25 -0.20 9.67
N THR A 35 -5.51 -1.18 10.18
CA THR A 35 -5.98 -2.53 10.43
C THR A 35 -6.19 -2.72 11.93
N ALA A 36 -7.26 -3.42 12.31
CA ALA A 36 -7.51 -3.92 13.66
C ALA A 36 -8.29 -5.23 13.58
N GLU A 37 -8.50 -5.91 14.70
CA GLU A 37 -9.33 -7.14 14.76
C GLU A 37 -10.81 -6.88 14.41
N THR A 38 -11.28 -5.65 14.59
CA THR A 38 -12.69 -5.28 14.36
C THR A 38 -12.82 -4.02 13.52
N ALA A 39 -13.94 -3.90 12.79
CA ALA A 39 -14.29 -2.71 12.01
C ALA A 39 -14.27 -1.43 12.86
N VAL A 40 -14.84 -1.49 14.07
CA VAL A 40 -14.86 -0.36 15.02
C VAL A 40 -13.43 0.02 15.44
N GLY A 41 -12.58 -0.97 15.73
CA GLY A 41 -11.18 -0.74 16.06
C GLY A 41 -10.42 -0.07 14.90
N ALA A 42 -10.62 -0.56 13.68
CA ALA A 42 -9.97 -0.05 12.47
C ALA A 42 -10.38 1.39 12.19
N LEU A 43 -11.69 1.70 12.28
CA LEU A 43 -12.22 3.07 12.16
C LEU A 43 -11.66 4.00 13.23
N ALA A 44 -11.60 3.55 14.49
CA ALA A 44 -11.03 4.35 15.58
C ALA A 44 -9.53 4.62 15.38
N MET A 45 -8.77 3.66 14.84
CA MET A 45 -7.37 3.86 14.48
C MET A 45 -7.21 4.84 13.31
N LEU A 46 -8.05 4.72 12.27
CA LEU A 46 -8.06 5.63 11.13
C LEU A 46 -8.38 7.06 11.58
N GLN A 47 -9.35 7.23 12.49
CA GLN A 47 -9.70 8.52 13.07
C GLN A 47 -8.52 9.14 13.81
N ARG A 48 -7.83 8.36 14.66
CA ARG A 48 -6.65 8.83 15.37
C ARG A 48 -5.52 9.22 14.42
N SER A 49 -5.27 8.45 13.35
CA SER A 49 -4.19 8.74 12.41
C SER A 49 -4.44 9.97 11.53
N THR A 50 -5.70 10.28 11.24
CA THR A 50 -6.09 11.42 10.41
C THR A 50 -6.39 12.67 11.23
N GLY A 51 -6.61 12.53 12.54
CA GLY A 51 -7.07 13.63 13.39
C GLY A 51 -8.50 14.09 13.07
N ALA A 52 -9.26 13.28 12.31
CA ALA A 52 -10.62 13.62 11.92
C ALA A 52 -11.52 13.71 13.18
N PRO A 53 -12.30 14.79 13.35
CA PRO A 53 -13.18 14.92 14.50
C PRO A 53 -14.33 13.90 14.47
N THR A 54 -14.73 13.46 13.28
CA THR A 54 -15.81 12.49 13.08
C THR A 54 -15.51 11.68 11.82
N ILE A 55 -15.75 10.37 11.91
CA ILE A 55 -15.76 9.44 10.78
C ILE A 55 -17.18 8.93 10.56
N GLU A 56 -17.60 8.89 9.31
CA GLU A 56 -18.83 8.26 8.84
C GLU A 56 -18.47 7.02 8.02
N LEU A 57 -19.04 5.87 8.40
CA LEU A 57 -18.87 4.63 7.66
C LEU A 57 -19.78 4.65 6.44
N GLU A 58 -19.17 4.68 5.26
CA GLU A 58 -19.86 4.82 3.98
C GLU A 58 -20.11 3.47 3.31
N GLU A 59 -19.22 2.51 3.52
CA GLU A 59 -19.34 1.16 2.98
C GLU A 59 -18.58 0.17 3.86
N GLN A 60 -19.16 -1.01 4.06
CA GLN A 60 -18.48 -2.16 4.64
C GLN A 60 -18.64 -3.35 3.69
N VAL A 61 -17.54 -4.04 3.41
CA VAL A 61 -17.51 -5.24 2.57
C VAL A 61 -16.88 -6.39 3.35
N ASP A 62 -17.52 -7.55 3.31
CA ASP A 62 -17.05 -8.78 3.95
C ASP A 62 -16.38 -9.69 2.91
N ASP A 63 -15.19 -9.27 2.44
CA ASP A 63 -14.39 -10.00 1.45
C ASP A 63 -12.89 -9.70 1.62
N PHE A 64 -12.03 -10.55 1.05
CA PHE A 64 -10.59 -10.33 1.01
C PHE A 64 -10.22 -9.44 -0.19
N ASP A 65 -9.59 -8.29 0.08
CA ASP A 65 -9.17 -7.32 -0.93
C ASP A 65 -10.32 -6.87 -1.88
N PRO A 66 -11.44 -6.36 -1.35
CA PRO A 66 -12.59 -5.97 -2.16
C PRO A 66 -12.30 -4.72 -3.01
N SER A 67 -13.08 -4.57 -4.09
CA SER A 67 -13.35 -3.26 -4.69
C SER A 67 -14.52 -2.61 -3.94
N PHE A 68 -14.32 -1.41 -3.41
CA PHE A 68 -15.44 -0.59 -2.92
C PHE A 68 -16.23 -0.01 -4.09
N ALA A 69 -17.47 0.43 -3.87
CA ALA A 69 -18.24 1.15 -4.88
C ALA A 69 -17.47 2.36 -5.43
N ARG A 70 -16.67 3.03 -4.58
CA ARG A 70 -15.79 4.13 -5.00
C ARG A 70 -14.67 3.67 -5.94
N ASP A 71 -14.18 2.44 -5.82
CA ASP A 71 -13.13 1.90 -6.69
C ASP A 71 -13.64 1.67 -8.12
N LEU A 72 -14.95 1.49 -8.34
CA LEU A 72 -15.57 1.27 -9.64
C LEU A 72 -15.79 2.57 -10.45
N GLU A 73 -15.69 3.72 -9.80
CA GLU A 73 -15.84 5.02 -10.43
C GLU A 73 -14.54 5.45 -11.14
N PRO A 74 -14.60 6.36 -12.13
CA PRO A 74 -13.41 6.87 -12.78
C PRO A 74 -12.39 7.45 -11.78
N ALA A 75 -11.11 7.17 -12.03
CA ALA A 75 -10.02 7.81 -11.33
C ALA A 75 -10.02 9.31 -11.63
N THR A 76 -9.97 10.11 -10.58
CA THR A 76 -9.90 11.56 -10.71
C THR A 76 -8.45 11.99 -10.99
N PRO A 77 -8.26 13.15 -11.64
CA PRO A 77 -6.92 13.73 -11.77
C PRO A 77 -6.23 13.94 -10.41
N GLY A 78 -7.00 14.25 -9.37
CA GLY A 78 -6.50 14.45 -8.01
C GLY A 78 -5.96 13.18 -7.36
N GLU A 79 -6.63 12.03 -7.54
CA GLU A 79 -6.15 10.74 -7.04
C GLU A 79 -4.85 10.33 -7.73
N ARG A 80 -4.79 10.47 -9.05
CA ARG A 80 -3.57 10.18 -9.82
C ARG A 80 -2.41 11.07 -9.38
N ALA A 81 -2.62 12.40 -9.34
CA ALA A 81 -1.58 13.34 -8.94
C ALA A 81 -1.10 13.07 -7.50
N THR A 82 -2.02 12.83 -6.58
CA THR A 82 -1.68 12.53 -5.18
C THR A 82 -0.93 11.21 -5.05
N THR A 83 -1.32 10.16 -5.79
CA THR A 83 -0.55 8.91 -5.84
C THR A 83 0.87 9.15 -6.35
N MET A 84 1.03 9.85 -7.47
CA MET A 84 2.36 10.14 -8.03
C MET A 84 3.24 10.91 -7.03
N GLU A 85 2.71 11.94 -6.38
CA GLU A 85 3.45 12.69 -5.34
C GLU A 85 3.88 11.80 -4.16
N ILE A 86 3.02 10.86 -3.73
CA ILE A 86 3.34 9.92 -2.66
C ILE A 86 4.46 8.98 -3.11
N LEU A 87 4.33 8.40 -4.31
CA LEU A 87 5.32 7.48 -4.86
C LEU A 87 6.69 8.15 -4.99
N GLU A 88 6.76 9.36 -5.54
CA GLU A 88 8.00 10.12 -5.68
C GLU A 88 8.68 10.37 -4.32
N ARG A 89 7.93 10.90 -3.36
CA ARG A 89 8.48 11.23 -2.04
C ARG A 89 8.88 9.99 -1.26
N ALA A 90 8.03 8.96 -1.27
CA ALA A 90 8.28 7.74 -0.52
C ALA A 90 9.46 6.97 -1.11
N ARG A 91 9.55 6.86 -2.44
CA ARG A 91 10.67 6.19 -3.10
C ARG A 91 11.99 6.92 -2.88
N ALA A 92 12.00 8.24 -3.02
CA ALA A 92 13.21 9.02 -2.77
C ALA A 92 13.74 8.80 -1.34
N ARG A 93 12.84 8.77 -0.35
CA ARG A 93 13.21 8.50 1.03
C ARG A 93 13.68 7.05 1.25
N THR A 94 13.03 6.08 0.61
CA THR A 94 13.44 4.66 0.67
C THR A 94 14.83 4.47 0.08
N LEU A 95 15.12 5.09 -1.07
CA LEU A 95 16.45 5.06 -1.70
C LEU A 95 17.51 5.66 -0.77
N GLU A 96 17.23 6.85 -0.21
CA GLU A 96 18.14 7.48 0.75
C GLU A 96 18.45 6.57 1.96
N LEU A 97 17.45 5.86 2.49
CA LEU A 97 17.65 4.92 3.60
C LEU A 97 18.50 3.72 3.19
N VAL A 98 18.27 3.17 1.98
CA VAL A 98 18.98 1.99 1.48
C VAL A 98 20.43 2.33 1.13
N GLU A 99 20.68 3.46 0.47
CA GLU A 99 22.03 3.89 0.06
C GLU A 99 22.92 4.24 1.26
N ASN A 100 22.33 4.77 2.33
CA ASN A 100 23.05 5.10 3.56
C ASN A 100 23.16 3.92 4.54
N ALA A 101 22.48 2.81 4.26
CA ALA A 101 22.55 1.62 5.10
C ALA A 101 23.80 0.79 4.79
N GLU A 102 24.45 0.30 5.84
CA GLU A 102 25.45 -0.74 5.70
C GLU A 102 24.79 -2.07 5.31
N TRP A 103 25.49 -2.90 4.53
CA TRP A 103 24.95 -4.16 4.01
C TRP A 103 24.39 -5.10 5.09
N TRP A 104 24.97 -5.07 6.30
CA TRP A 104 24.55 -5.89 7.42
C TRP A 104 23.24 -5.39 8.05
N GLN A 105 22.94 -4.09 7.96
CA GLN A 105 21.65 -3.55 8.40
C GLN A 105 20.54 -4.08 7.48
N LEU A 106 20.77 -4.04 6.17
CA LEU A 106 19.79 -4.55 5.21
C LEU A 106 19.58 -6.07 5.30
N SER A 107 20.60 -6.81 5.70
CA SER A 107 20.58 -8.28 5.78
C SER A 107 20.22 -8.82 7.16
N ARG A 108 20.00 -7.95 8.15
CA ARG A 108 19.75 -8.37 9.53
C ARG A 108 18.38 -9.05 9.67
N PRO A 109 18.29 -10.21 10.36
CA PRO A 109 17.02 -10.87 10.60
C PRO A 109 16.02 -9.98 11.35
N SER A 110 14.81 -9.85 10.80
CA SER A 110 13.75 -9.03 11.38
C SER A 110 13.23 -9.55 12.73
N ASN A 111 13.31 -10.86 12.96
CA ASN A 111 12.90 -11.50 14.21
C ASN A 111 13.78 -11.12 15.42
N GLU A 112 14.90 -10.45 15.19
CA GLU A 112 15.73 -9.85 16.25
C GLU A 112 15.22 -8.47 16.70
N VAL A 113 14.18 -7.94 16.07
CA VAL A 113 13.60 -6.62 16.37
C VAL A 113 12.27 -6.79 17.11
N PRO A 114 12.22 -6.53 18.43
CA PRO A 114 10.98 -6.62 19.20
C PRO A 114 9.95 -5.58 18.72
N ASP A 115 8.66 -5.91 18.81
CA ASP A 115 7.51 -5.03 18.57
C ASP A 115 7.31 -4.51 17.13
N ILE A 116 8.20 -4.85 16.21
CA ILE A 116 7.89 -4.80 14.78
C ILE A 116 7.44 -6.21 14.43
N ASP A 117 6.14 -6.49 14.52
CA ASP A 117 5.56 -7.69 13.93
C ASP A 117 5.90 -7.65 12.44
N PRO A 118 6.96 -8.37 12.00
CA PRO A 118 7.36 -8.28 10.62
C PRO A 118 6.25 -9.00 9.87
N LEU A 119 5.76 -8.39 8.80
CA LEU A 119 4.80 -8.94 7.85
C LEU A 119 5.30 -10.24 7.15
N GLY A 120 6.02 -11.12 7.85
CA GLY A 120 6.68 -12.33 7.38
C GLY A 120 8.05 -12.11 6.74
N TYR A 121 8.59 -10.88 6.72
CA TYR A 121 9.83 -10.58 6.00
C TYR A 121 11.08 -10.96 6.77
N ALA A 122 12.05 -11.61 6.11
CA ALA A 122 13.26 -12.07 6.78
C ALA A 122 14.25 -10.93 7.12
N SER A 123 14.31 -9.86 6.34
CA SER A 123 15.21 -8.71 6.56
C SER A 123 14.64 -7.41 5.98
N ALA A 124 15.29 -6.26 6.23
CA ALA A 124 14.89 -5.00 5.59
C ALA A 124 15.16 -5.01 4.07
N GLY A 125 16.21 -5.70 3.62
CA GLY A 125 16.47 -5.91 2.19
C GLY A 125 15.35 -6.72 1.53
N ASP A 126 14.90 -7.80 2.18
CA ASP A 126 13.79 -8.62 1.66
C ASP A 126 12.47 -7.85 1.65
N LEU A 127 12.23 -7.07 2.70
CA LEU A 127 11.11 -6.15 2.79
C LEU A 127 11.10 -5.20 1.57
N VAL A 128 12.20 -4.51 1.32
CA VAL A 128 12.34 -3.55 0.21
C VAL A 128 12.17 -4.23 -1.16
N ARG A 129 12.71 -5.45 -1.35
CA ARG A 129 12.50 -6.22 -2.60
C ARG A 129 11.04 -6.61 -2.80
N ALA A 130 10.38 -7.07 -1.74
CA ALA A 130 8.96 -7.42 -1.80
C ALA A 130 8.09 -6.22 -2.19
N PHE A 131 8.56 -4.99 -1.98
CA PHE A 131 7.86 -3.78 -2.40
C PHE A 131 7.87 -3.64 -3.91
N ALA A 132 9.07 -3.67 -4.50
CA ALA A 132 9.25 -3.61 -5.94
C ALA A 132 8.50 -4.76 -6.64
N ASP A 133 8.50 -5.96 -6.05
CA ASP A 133 7.72 -7.11 -6.52
C ASP A 133 6.21 -6.83 -6.53
N LYS A 134 5.63 -6.42 -5.39
CA LYS A 134 4.18 -6.23 -5.30
C LYS A 134 3.70 -5.16 -6.26
N GLU A 135 4.40 -4.05 -6.39
CA GLU A 135 3.96 -2.99 -7.30
C GLU A 135 4.13 -3.41 -8.76
N SER A 136 5.34 -3.82 -9.15
CA SER A 136 5.68 -4.03 -10.58
C SER A 136 5.26 -5.39 -11.13
N ARG A 137 5.10 -6.41 -10.27
CA ARG A 137 4.87 -7.81 -10.66
C ARG A 137 3.58 -8.40 -10.10
N VAL A 138 2.85 -7.69 -9.22
CA VAL A 138 1.53 -8.13 -8.74
C VAL A 138 0.44 -7.14 -9.13
N TYR A 139 0.51 -5.90 -8.66
CA TYR A 139 -0.58 -4.92 -8.84
C TYR A 139 -0.73 -4.47 -10.30
N LEU A 140 0.37 -4.14 -10.97
CA LEU A 140 0.32 -3.75 -12.38
C LEU A 140 -0.16 -4.90 -13.29
N PRO A 141 0.37 -6.14 -13.18
CA PRO A 141 -0.16 -7.28 -13.94
C PRO A 141 -1.62 -7.63 -13.64
N ALA A 142 -2.09 -7.44 -12.41
CA ALA A 142 -3.49 -7.66 -12.09
C ALA A 142 -4.44 -6.76 -12.89
N LEU A 143 -3.95 -5.60 -13.34
CA LEU A 143 -4.64 -4.68 -14.24
C LEU A 143 -4.31 -4.88 -15.73
N GLY A 144 -3.54 -5.92 -16.07
CA GLY A 144 -3.16 -6.27 -17.44
C GLY A 144 -1.90 -5.57 -17.98
N PHE A 145 -1.11 -4.89 -17.13
CA PHE A 145 0.17 -4.31 -17.54
C PHE A 145 1.30 -5.33 -17.48
N GLU A 146 2.29 -5.18 -18.36
CA GLU A 146 3.43 -6.10 -18.42
C GLU A 146 4.29 -6.02 -17.13
N PRO A 147 4.63 -7.17 -16.52
CA PRO A 147 5.58 -7.21 -15.42
C PRO A 147 7.00 -6.87 -15.90
N ARG A 148 7.87 -6.51 -14.96
CA ARG A 148 9.30 -6.35 -15.20
C ARG A 148 10.09 -7.49 -14.58
N GLU A 149 11.14 -7.96 -15.26
CA GLU A 149 12.14 -8.88 -14.69
C GLU A 149 12.92 -8.23 -13.54
N PRO A 150 13.13 -8.91 -12.40
CA PRO A 150 13.83 -8.37 -11.25
C PRO A 150 15.32 -8.11 -11.56
N LEU A 151 15.87 -7.07 -10.95
CA LEU A 151 17.29 -6.74 -11.00
C LEU A 151 18.01 -7.26 -9.74
N PRO A 152 19.27 -7.74 -9.89
CA PRO A 152 20.01 -8.32 -8.79
C PRO A 152 20.45 -7.26 -7.76
N ASP A 153 20.79 -6.05 -8.19
CA ASP A 153 21.11 -4.94 -7.30
C ASP A 153 19.83 -4.31 -6.73
N LEU A 154 19.84 -3.96 -5.44
CA LEU A 154 18.66 -3.46 -4.75
C LEU A 154 18.33 -2.02 -5.12
N VAL A 155 19.35 -1.18 -5.32
CA VAL A 155 19.18 0.22 -5.69
C VAL A 155 18.66 0.28 -7.13
N ASP A 156 19.31 -0.45 -8.05
CA ASP A 156 18.84 -0.54 -9.44
C ASP A 156 17.40 -1.07 -9.51
N GLU A 157 17.05 -2.07 -8.68
CA GLU A 157 15.70 -2.64 -8.62
C GLU A 157 14.65 -1.62 -8.15
N LEU A 158 15.01 -0.78 -7.18
CA LEU A 158 14.14 0.28 -6.67
C LEU A 158 13.97 1.40 -7.69
N GLU A 159 15.02 1.85 -8.35
CA GLU A 159 14.91 2.87 -9.38
C GLU A 159 14.07 2.36 -10.57
N ALA A 160 14.39 1.17 -11.09
CA ALA A 160 13.71 0.60 -12.23
C ALA A 160 12.23 0.25 -11.97
N SER A 161 11.88 -0.24 -10.78
CA SER A 161 10.47 -0.45 -10.40
C SER A 161 9.73 0.88 -10.27
N HIS A 162 10.35 1.90 -9.70
CA HIS A 162 9.72 3.21 -9.55
C HIS A 162 9.42 3.86 -10.91
N GLU A 163 10.41 3.89 -11.81
CA GLU A 163 10.23 4.41 -13.16
C GLU A 163 9.12 3.68 -13.90
N HIS A 164 9.05 2.35 -13.76
CA HIS A 164 8.00 1.54 -14.37
C HIS A 164 6.62 1.91 -13.84
N VAL A 165 6.44 1.94 -12.52
CA VAL A 165 5.18 2.30 -11.87
C VAL A 165 4.76 3.73 -12.24
N MET A 166 5.68 4.69 -12.20
CA MET A 166 5.40 6.09 -12.53
C MET A 166 4.94 6.25 -13.99
N ARG A 167 5.58 5.56 -14.94
CA ARG A 167 5.12 5.56 -16.34
C ARG A 167 3.71 5.00 -16.48
N VAL A 168 3.43 3.86 -15.83
CA VAL A 168 2.11 3.24 -15.92
C VAL A 168 1.05 4.15 -15.30
N VAL A 169 1.27 4.68 -14.09
CA VAL A 169 0.34 5.61 -13.43
C VAL A 169 0.10 6.87 -14.27
N ALA A 170 1.13 7.43 -14.91
CA ALA A 170 0.99 8.60 -15.78
C ALA A 170 0.09 8.31 -17.00
N SER A 171 0.11 7.09 -17.53
CA SER A 171 -0.68 6.67 -18.70
C SER A 171 -1.97 5.90 -18.40
N LEU A 172 -2.22 5.59 -17.12
CA LEU A 172 -3.34 4.76 -16.68
C LEU A 172 -4.68 5.32 -17.22
N PRO A 173 -5.57 4.53 -17.83
CA PRO A 173 -6.90 5.03 -18.18
C PRO A 173 -7.70 5.41 -16.93
N ASP A 174 -8.53 6.46 -17.01
CA ASP A 174 -9.37 6.87 -15.88
C ASP A 174 -10.36 5.77 -15.48
N VAL A 175 -10.82 4.98 -16.45
CA VAL A 175 -11.63 3.78 -16.22
C VAL A 175 -10.93 2.59 -16.85
N LEU A 176 -10.41 1.71 -16.01
CA LEU A 176 -9.90 0.39 -16.38
C LEU A 176 -10.32 -0.58 -15.29
N ILE A 177 -10.90 -1.71 -15.69
CA ILE A 177 -11.35 -2.78 -14.82
C ILE A 177 -10.79 -4.07 -15.40
N SER A 178 -10.20 -4.89 -14.53
CA SER A 178 -9.66 -6.20 -14.83
C SER A 178 -10.13 -7.19 -13.77
N VAL A 179 -10.34 -8.43 -14.17
CA VAL A 179 -10.65 -9.53 -13.27
C VAL A 179 -9.55 -10.57 -13.44
N THR A 180 -8.83 -10.86 -12.36
CA THR A 180 -7.77 -11.87 -12.36
C THR A 180 -8.34 -13.29 -12.44
N PRO A 181 -7.55 -14.30 -12.86
CA PRO A 181 -8.05 -15.66 -13.03
C PRO A 181 -8.66 -16.31 -11.77
N ASP A 182 -8.24 -15.87 -10.58
CA ASP A 182 -8.77 -16.27 -9.27
C ASP A 182 -10.01 -15.47 -8.84
N GLY A 183 -10.51 -14.57 -9.69
CA GLY A 183 -11.73 -13.79 -9.45
C GLY A 183 -11.49 -12.43 -8.79
N GLY A 184 -10.24 -12.04 -8.53
CA GLY A 184 -9.90 -10.75 -7.95
C GLY A 184 -10.21 -9.58 -8.90
N GLU A 185 -10.97 -8.60 -8.44
CA GLU A 185 -11.27 -7.40 -9.23
C GLU A 185 -10.24 -6.28 -8.96
N TRP A 186 -9.80 -5.67 -10.04
CA TRP A 186 -8.80 -4.61 -10.05
C TRP A 186 -9.29 -3.45 -10.90
N THR A 187 -9.28 -2.24 -10.33
CA THR A 187 -9.67 -1.01 -11.01
C THR A 187 -8.57 0.03 -11.00
N SER A 188 -8.67 1.05 -11.87
CA SER A 188 -7.76 2.20 -11.85
C SER A 188 -7.65 2.83 -10.46
N VAL A 189 -8.78 3.05 -9.77
CA VAL A 189 -8.80 3.67 -8.44
C VAL A 189 -8.20 2.75 -7.39
N LYS A 190 -8.56 1.45 -7.40
CA LYS A 190 -8.00 0.46 -6.47
C LYS A 190 -6.48 0.39 -6.63
N LEU A 191 -5.97 0.34 -7.86
CA LEU A 191 -4.53 0.38 -8.12
C LEU A 191 -3.86 1.63 -7.54
N LEU A 192 -4.40 2.83 -7.81
CA LEU A 192 -3.86 4.09 -7.30
C LEU A 192 -3.84 4.13 -5.77
N ARG A 193 -4.90 3.64 -5.12
CA ARG A 193 -5.03 3.59 -3.65
C ARG A 193 -4.08 2.58 -3.05
N MET A 194 -3.96 1.39 -3.65
CA MET A 194 -3.08 0.33 -3.19
C MET A 194 -1.61 0.74 -3.30
N LEU A 195 -1.18 1.29 -4.44
CA LEU A 195 0.17 1.85 -4.60
C LEU A 195 0.46 2.93 -3.54
N ALA A 196 -0.43 3.91 -3.38
CA ALA A 196 -0.24 4.97 -2.40
C ALA A 196 -0.19 4.46 -0.95
N TRP A 197 -1.03 3.48 -0.59
CA TRP A 197 -1.03 2.90 0.75
C TRP A 197 0.21 2.08 1.04
N HIS A 198 0.54 1.22 0.10
CA HIS A 198 1.67 0.32 0.20
C HIS A 198 2.95 1.10 0.45
N GLU A 199 3.20 2.13 -0.37
CA GLU A 199 4.43 2.92 -0.28
C GLU A 199 4.57 3.67 1.04
N ARG A 200 3.46 4.15 1.61
CA ARG A 200 3.46 4.80 2.93
C ARG A 200 3.69 3.81 4.06
N ALA A 201 2.95 2.70 4.06
CA ALA A 201 3.06 1.68 5.10
C ALA A 201 4.48 1.12 5.16
N HIS A 202 5.06 0.91 4.00
CA HIS A 202 6.36 0.33 3.77
C HIS A 202 7.52 1.24 4.14
N LEU A 203 7.46 2.50 3.74
CA LEU A 203 8.42 3.48 4.22
C LEU A 203 8.38 3.58 5.75
N GLY A 204 7.18 3.64 6.35
CA GLY A 204 7.04 3.71 7.80
C GLY A 204 7.65 2.51 8.53
N LEU A 205 7.51 1.31 7.96
CA LEU A 205 8.11 0.08 8.48
C LEU A 205 9.63 0.07 8.32
N LEU A 206 10.14 0.45 7.15
CA LEU A 206 11.58 0.56 6.90
C LEU A 206 12.22 1.56 7.86
N GLU A 207 11.62 2.73 8.04
CA GLU A 207 12.11 3.74 8.99
C GLU A 207 12.07 3.26 10.45
N ALA A 208 11.12 2.41 10.83
CA ALA A 208 11.07 1.83 12.15
C ALA A 208 12.22 0.82 12.35
N LEU A 209 12.46 -0.04 11.36
CA LEU A 209 13.58 -1.01 11.38
C LEU A 209 14.93 -0.28 11.44
N MET A 210 15.13 0.73 10.59
CA MET A 210 16.38 1.50 10.52
C MET A 210 16.64 2.36 11.77
N ARG A 211 15.64 2.64 12.60
CA ARG A 211 15.83 3.35 13.88
C ARG A 211 16.35 2.47 15.00
N ILE A 212 16.16 1.15 14.89
CA ILE A 212 16.54 0.18 15.92
C ILE A 212 17.96 -0.35 15.66
N TRP A 213 18.51 -0.11 14.48
CA TRP A 213 19.81 -0.59 14.02
C TRP A 213 20.84 0.54 13.88
#